data_AF-A0AAJ7E406-F1
#
_entry.id   AF-A0AAJ7E406-F1
#
_cell.length_a   1.000
_cell.length_b   1.000
_cell.length_c   1.000
_cell.angle_alpha   90.00
_cell.angle_beta   90.00
_cell.angle_gamma   90.00
#
_symmetry.space_group_name_H-M   'P 1'
#
loop_
_entity.id
_entity.type
_entity.pdbx_description
1 polymer ?
#
loop_
_entity_poly.entity_id
_entity_poly.type
_entity_poly.pdbx_seq_one_letter_code
_entity_poly.pdbx_strand_id
1 'polypeptide(L)'
;LLSTSMDSNDEDHGPIENSRPLVAFFYISYIIVIAFFMVNIFVGFVIVTFQKEGEQEFKDCELDKNQRNCIEFALKAKPVRRYIPKHRIQYKTWWFVTSPRFEYVIFFFIVLNTIALMMKFHNASPEYKRVLDYLNMLLTTVFMLEFIFKLAAFRFK
;
A
#
# COMPACT_ATOMS: atom_id res chain seq x y z
N LEU A 1 -7.61 -36.47 12.36
CA LEU A 1 -8.56 -36.12 13.44
C LEU A 1 -9.92 -35.80 12.86
N LEU A 2 -10.13 -34.69 12.15
CA LEU A 2 -11.44 -34.34 11.59
C LEU A 2 -12.10 -35.49 10.81
N SER A 3 -11.47 -36.00 9.75
CA SER A 3 -12.03 -37.09 8.94
C SER A 3 -12.28 -38.36 9.77
N THR A 4 -11.29 -38.76 10.58
CA THR A 4 -11.39 -39.92 11.48
C THR A 4 -12.54 -39.80 12.48
N SER A 5 -12.80 -38.59 13.00
CA SER A 5 -13.91 -38.31 13.92
C SER A 5 -15.26 -38.15 13.22
N MET A 6 -15.26 -37.87 11.91
CA MET A 6 -16.45 -37.81 11.08
C MET A 6 -16.91 -39.21 10.64
N ASP A 7 -15.95 -40.11 10.46
CA ASP A 7 -16.17 -41.51 10.10
C ASP A 7 -16.38 -42.43 11.33
N SER A 8 -16.39 -41.86 12.55
CA SER A 8 -16.55 -42.64 13.78
C SER A 8 -17.94 -43.29 13.87
N ASN A 9 -17.97 -44.56 14.25
CA ASN A 9 -19.18 -45.36 14.47
C ASN A 9 -19.38 -45.68 15.97
N ASP A 10 -20.23 -46.68 16.29
CA ASP A 10 -20.41 -47.20 17.65
C ASP A 10 -19.14 -47.83 18.25
N GLU A 11 -19.16 -48.01 19.57
CA GLU A 11 -18.06 -48.64 20.33
C GLU A 11 -17.73 -50.03 19.77
N ASP A 12 -16.44 -50.36 19.69
CA ASP A 12 -15.88 -51.60 19.12
C ASP A 12 -16.16 -51.87 17.62
N HIS A 13 -16.63 -50.89 16.86
CA HIS A 13 -16.87 -51.01 15.41
C HIS A 13 -15.87 -50.17 14.58
N GLY A 14 -15.58 -50.63 13.36
CA GLY A 14 -14.75 -49.91 12.40
C GLY A 14 -15.40 -48.61 11.88
N PRO A 15 -14.62 -47.71 11.25
CA PRO A 15 -15.14 -46.45 10.73
C PRO A 15 -16.07 -46.67 9.54
N ILE A 16 -17.12 -45.86 9.45
CA ILE A 16 -18.06 -45.80 8.32
C ILE A 16 -17.95 -44.40 7.73
N GLU A 17 -17.65 -44.31 6.44
CA GLU A 17 -17.49 -43.01 5.77
C GLU A 17 -18.73 -42.12 5.97
N ASN A 18 -18.48 -40.90 6.45
CA ASN A 18 -19.50 -39.87 6.65
C ASN A 18 -20.66 -40.29 7.58
N SER A 19 -20.38 -41.14 8.57
CA SER A 19 -21.36 -41.55 9.58
C SER A 19 -21.88 -40.37 10.43
N ARG A 20 -20.98 -39.44 10.81
CA ARG A 20 -21.29 -38.33 11.73
C ARG A 20 -20.72 -36.99 11.26
N PRO A 21 -21.23 -36.41 10.15
CA PRO A 21 -20.77 -35.13 9.61
C PRO A 21 -20.88 -33.95 10.59
N LEU A 22 -21.82 -33.99 11.54
CA LEU A 22 -22.02 -32.93 12.53
C LEU A 22 -20.80 -32.72 13.46
N VAL A 23 -19.95 -33.72 13.62
CA VAL A 23 -18.70 -33.61 14.39
C VAL A 23 -17.76 -32.58 13.76
N ALA A 24 -17.84 -32.35 12.46
CA ALA A 24 -17.04 -31.33 11.78
C ALA A 24 -17.34 -29.91 12.29
N PHE A 25 -18.60 -29.61 12.63
CA PHE A 25 -18.98 -28.31 13.19
C PHE A 25 -18.29 -28.04 14.53
N PHE A 26 -18.17 -29.07 15.38
CA PHE A 26 -17.44 -28.98 16.64
C PHE A 26 -15.97 -28.58 16.40
N TYR A 27 -15.26 -29.30 15.53
CA TYR A 27 -13.85 -28.98 15.22
C TYR A 27 -13.67 -27.60 14.61
N ILE A 28 -14.52 -27.20 13.66
CA ILE A 28 -14.43 -25.88 13.01
C ILE A 28 -14.66 -24.77 14.03
N SER A 29 -15.72 -24.88 14.83
CA SER A 29 -16.03 -23.89 15.87
C SER A 29 -14.91 -23.80 16.92
N TYR A 30 -14.38 -24.95 17.38
CA TYR A 30 -13.25 -25.03 18.30
C TYR A 30 -11.99 -24.36 17.75
N ILE A 31 -11.59 -24.67 16.50
CA ILE A 31 -10.41 -24.09 15.86
C ILE A 31 -10.56 -22.57 15.76
N ILE A 32 -11.72 -22.07 15.32
CA ILE A 32 -11.97 -20.62 15.19
C ILE A 32 -11.86 -19.94 16.55
N VAL A 33 -12.53 -20.47 17.58
CA VAL A 33 -12.54 -19.87 18.91
C VAL A 33 -11.13 -19.85 19.51
N ILE A 34 -10.43 -20.98 19.52
CA ILE A 34 -9.08 -21.08 20.09
C ILE A 34 -8.09 -20.23 19.30
N ALA A 35 -8.13 -20.25 17.96
CA ALA A 35 -7.25 -19.42 17.15
C ALA A 35 -7.48 -17.93 17.41
N PHE A 36 -8.74 -17.49 17.50
CA PHE A 36 -9.08 -16.11 17.80
C PHE A 36 -8.55 -15.67 19.17
N PHE A 37 -8.76 -16.49 20.21
CA PHE A 37 -8.21 -16.22 21.54
C PHE A 37 -6.68 -16.17 21.55
N MET A 38 -6.02 -17.13 20.90
CA MET A 38 -4.55 -17.18 20.83
C MET A 38 -3.98 -15.94 20.14
N VAL A 39 -4.57 -15.50 19.03
CA VAL A 39 -4.14 -14.27 18.33
C VAL A 39 -4.31 -13.05 19.23
N ASN A 40 -5.44 -12.92 19.93
CA ASN A 40 -5.70 -11.78 20.80
C ASN A 40 -4.73 -11.71 21.99
N ILE A 41 -4.42 -12.86 22.61
CA ILE A 41 -3.44 -12.93 23.70
C ILE A 41 -2.06 -12.55 23.18
N PHE A 42 -1.65 -13.08 22.03
CA PHE A 42 -0.37 -12.78 21.43
C PHE A 42 -0.23 -11.29 21.09
N VAL A 43 -1.23 -10.71 20.41
CA VAL A 43 -1.26 -9.28 20.06
C VAL A 43 -1.24 -8.41 21.32
N GLY A 44 -2.01 -8.77 22.35
CA GLY A 44 -2.02 -8.06 23.63
C GLY A 44 -0.64 -8.05 24.30
N PHE A 45 0.01 -9.21 24.38
CA PHE A 45 1.36 -9.33 24.96
C PHE A 45 2.39 -8.51 24.18
N VAL A 46 2.35 -8.57 22.84
CA VAL A 46 3.26 -7.83 21.96
C VAL A 46 3.06 -6.31 22.14
N ILE A 47 1.82 -5.83 22.15
CA ILE A 47 1.52 -4.40 22.35
C ILE A 47 2.03 -3.92 23.71
N VAL A 48 1.73 -4.65 24.79
CA VAL A 48 2.16 -4.27 26.15
C VAL A 48 3.69 -4.23 26.23
N THR A 49 4.38 -5.20 25.63
CA THR A 49 5.84 -5.23 25.59
C THR A 49 6.40 -4.05 24.80
N PHE A 50 5.86 -3.75 23.62
CA PHE A 50 6.28 -2.58 22.82
C PHE A 50 6.02 -1.25 23.52
N GLN A 51 4.90 -1.12 24.23
CA GLN A 51 4.61 0.08 25.02
C GLN A 51 5.62 0.22 26.16
N LYS A 52 5.89 -0.88 26.89
CA LYS A 52 6.85 -0.88 27.98
C LYS A 52 8.25 -0.51 27.52
N GLU A 53 8.76 -1.13 26.44
CA GLU A 53 10.09 -0.84 25.89
C GLU A 53 10.15 0.56 25.25
N GLY A 54 9.11 0.96 24.51
CA GLY A 54 9.04 2.27 23.86
C GLY A 54 8.95 3.45 24.83
N GLU A 55 8.35 3.25 26.00
CA GLU A 55 8.29 4.27 27.06
C GLU A 55 9.48 4.19 28.02
N GLN A 56 10.20 3.06 28.07
CA GLN A 56 11.30 2.84 29.02
C GLN A 56 12.43 3.85 28.88
N GLU A 57 12.80 4.22 27.66
CA GLU A 57 13.85 5.21 27.39
C GLU A 57 13.50 6.61 27.92
N PHE A 58 12.20 6.89 28.12
CA PHE A 58 11.70 8.20 28.51
C PHE A 58 11.03 8.23 29.90
N LYS A 59 11.16 7.17 30.70
CA LYS A 59 10.53 7.06 32.04
C LYS A 59 10.94 8.20 32.99
N ASP A 60 12.17 8.68 32.88
CA ASP A 60 12.72 9.75 33.73
C ASP A 60 12.64 11.14 33.08
N CYS A 61 11.93 11.27 31.95
CA CYS A 61 11.78 12.54 31.24
C CYS A 61 10.49 13.26 31.65
N GLU A 62 10.59 14.48 32.16
CA GLU A 62 9.43 15.32 32.55
C GLU A 62 8.59 15.81 31.35
N LEU A 63 9.08 15.62 30.11
CA LEU A 63 8.42 16.08 28.89
C LEU A 63 7.49 15.02 28.31
N ASP A 64 6.25 15.42 28.01
CA ASP A 64 5.28 14.60 27.28
C ASP A 64 5.76 14.27 25.85
N LYS A 65 5.25 13.18 25.28
CA LYS A 65 5.55 12.74 23.90
C LYS A 65 5.33 13.86 22.87
N ASN A 66 4.26 14.64 23.01
CA ASN A 66 3.98 15.74 22.08
C ASN A 66 5.01 16.87 22.20
N GLN A 67 5.42 17.22 23.42
CA GLN A 67 6.43 18.23 23.67
C GLN A 67 7.79 17.82 23.11
N ARG A 68 8.18 16.55 23.31
CA ARG A 68 9.43 16.00 22.73
C ARG A 68 9.43 16.10 21.21
N ASN A 69 8.35 15.71 20.54
CA ASN A 69 8.24 15.79 19.09
C ASN A 69 8.32 17.25 18.59
N CYS A 70 7.68 18.19 19.28
CA CYS A 70 7.75 19.61 18.94
C CYS A 70 9.17 20.18 19.11
N ILE A 71 9.84 19.86 20.22
CA ILE A 71 11.22 20.30 20.48
C ILE A 71 12.18 19.69 19.46
N GLU A 72 12.04 18.40 19.17
CA GLU A 72 12.85 17.72 18.17
C GLU A 72 12.67 18.35 16.79
N PHE A 73 11.43 18.62 16.38
CA PHE A 73 11.15 19.29 15.12
C PHE A 73 11.76 20.70 15.09
N ALA A 74 11.58 21.49 16.16
CA ALA A 74 12.13 22.84 16.24
C ALA A 74 13.66 22.86 16.15
N LEU A 75 14.34 21.88 16.77
CA LEU A 75 15.80 21.78 16.77
C LEU A 75 16.37 21.18 15.47
N LYS A 76 15.66 20.24 14.84
CA LYS A 76 16.16 19.49 13.67
C LYS A 76 15.64 19.99 12.32
N ALA A 77 14.62 20.86 12.31
CA ALA A 77 14.05 21.36 11.07
C ALA A 77 15.09 22.11 10.23
N LYS A 78 15.21 21.69 8.96
CA LYS A 78 16.04 22.37 7.96
C LYS A 78 15.14 23.02 6.92
N PRO A 79 15.52 24.20 6.39
CA PRO A 79 14.72 24.86 5.38
C PRO A 79 14.60 24.01 4.11
N VAL A 80 13.38 23.91 3.57
CA VAL A 80 13.14 23.24 2.30
C VAL A 80 13.72 24.08 1.17
N ARG A 81 14.58 23.49 0.35
CA ARG A 81 15.16 24.16 -0.82
C ARG A 81 14.11 24.31 -1.91
N ARG A 82 13.58 25.52 -2.11
CA ARG A 82 12.68 25.83 -3.24
C ARG A 82 13.45 26.54 -4.35
N TYR A 83 13.47 25.96 -5.55
CA TYR A 83 14.07 26.59 -6.73
C TYR A 83 13.14 27.67 -7.30
N ILE A 84 13.67 28.87 -7.52
CA ILE A 84 12.96 29.98 -8.19
C ILE A 84 13.87 30.49 -9.33
N PRO A 85 13.47 30.31 -10.60
CA PRO A 85 14.27 30.78 -11.73
C PRO A 85 14.25 32.31 -11.86
N LYS A 86 15.36 32.90 -12.29
CA LYS A 86 15.51 34.36 -12.48
C LYS A 86 15.17 34.83 -13.91
N HIS A 87 15.33 33.95 -14.92
CA HIS A 87 15.13 34.31 -16.32
C HIS A 87 13.63 34.29 -16.70
N ARG A 88 13.16 35.29 -17.47
CA ARG A 88 11.72 35.46 -17.79
C ARG A 88 11.09 34.26 -18.50
N ILE A 89 11.77 33.67 -19.49
CA ILE A 89 11.25 32.51 -20.23
C ILE A 89 11.20 31.27 -19.32
N GLN A 90 12.26 31.06 -18.53
CA GLN A 90 12.34 29.94 -17.61
C GLN A 90 11.30 30.05 -16.49
N TYR A 91 11.04 31.27 -16.00
CA TYR A 91 9.99 31.53 -15.02
C TYR A 91 8.60 31.20 -15.56
N LYS A 92 8.29 31.54 -16.81
CA LYS A 92 7.02 31.15 -17.44
C LYS A 92 6.85 29.63 -17.51
N THR A 93 7.90 28.91 -17.95
CA THR A 93 7.88 27.44 -18.02
C THR A 93 7.77 26.82 -16.63
N TRP A 94 8.53 27.32 -15.64
CA TRP A 94 8.46 26.86 -14.26
C TRP A 94 7.10 27.09 -13.63
N TRP A 95 6.49 28.25 -13.88
CA TRP A 95 5.16 28.57 -13.38
C TRP A 95 4.09 27.65 -13.98
N PHE A 96 4.19 27.32 -15.27
CA PHE A 96 3.30 26.35 -15.93
C PHE A 96 3.45 24.94 -15.35
N VAL A 97 4.69 24.44 -15.26
CA VAL A 97 4.99 23.08 -14.78
C VAL A 97 4.66 22.88 -13.30
N THR A 98 4.82 23.93 -12.49
CA THR A 98 4.51 23.90 -11.05
C THR A 98 3.03 24.20 -10.77
N SER A 99 2.21 24.37 -11.81
CA SER A 99 0.78 24.67 -11.63
C SER A 99 0.00 23.41 -11.24
N PRO A 100 -0.98 23.50 -10.32
CA PRO A 100 -1.81 22.35 -9.94
C PRO A 100 -2.55 21.73 -11.14
N ARG A 101 -2.94 22.55 -12.14
CA ARG A 101 -3.61 22.07 -13.34
C ARG A 101 -2.72 21.12 -14.15
N PHE A 102 -1.45 21.45 -14.31
CA PHE A 102 -0.50 20.59 -15.00
C PHE A 102 -0.30 19.27 -14.24
N GLU A 103 -0.19 19.32 -12.91
CA GLU A 103 -0.09 18.12 -12.07
C GLU A 103 -1.31 17.19 -12.23
N TYR A 104 -2.54 17.73 -12.21
CA TYR A 104 -3.74 16.93 -12.42
C TYR A 104 -3.83 16.30 -13.81
N VAL A 105 -3.38 17.02 -14.85
CA VAL A 105 -3.35 16.49 -16.23
C VAL A 105 -2.39 15.31 -16.32
N ILE A 106 -1.17 15.44 -15.79
CA ILE A 106 -0.19 14.34 -15.77
C ILE A 106 -0.71 13.16 -14.95
N PHE A 107 -1.29 13.42 -13.77
CA PHE A 107 -1.88 12.38 -12.94
C PHE A 107 -3.00 11.62 -13.66
N PHE A 108 -3.85 12.32 -14.41
CA PHE A 108 -4.86 11.68 -15.27
C PHE A 108 -4.24 10.72 -16.29
N PHE A 109 -3.16 11.12 -16.97
CA PHE A 109 -2.46 10.24 -17.92
C PHE A 109 -1.76 9.06 -17.25
N ILE A 110 -1.28 9.20 -16.00
CA ILE A 110 -0.76 8.08 -15.20
C ILE A 110 -1.86 7.05 -14.96
N VAL A 111 -3.03 7.49 -14.50
CA VAL A 111 -4.19 6.60 -14.27
C VAL A 111 -4.66 5.96 -15.58
N LEU A 112 -4.69 6.72 -16.68
CA LEU A 112 -5.05 6.16 -17.98
C LEU A 112 -4.06 5.08 -18.42
N ASN A 113 -2.77 5.25 -18.16
CA ASN A 113 -1.73 4.26 -18.45
C ASN A 113 -1.90 2.99 -17.60
N THR A 114 -2.22 3.11 -16.30
CA THR A 114 -2.46 1.92 -15.47
C THR A 114 -3.68 1.13 -15.97
N ILE A 115 -4.75 1.81 -16.37
CA ILE A 115 -5.93 1.18 -16.98
C ILE A 115 -5.55 0.50 -18.30
N ALA A 116 -4.78 1.17 -19.17
CA ALA A 116 -4.31 0.61 -20.43
C ALA A 116 -3.50 -0.69 -20.25
N LEU A 117 -2.68 -0.76 -19.20
CA LEU A 117 -1.93 -1.97 -18.85
C LEU A 117 -2.83 -3.08 -18.31
N MET A 118 -3.82 -2.76 -17.48
CA MET A 118 -4.79 -3.73 -16.94
C MET A 118 -5.72 -4.32 -18.02
N MET A 119 -5.94 -3.58 -19.10
CA MET A 119 -6.77 -4.01 -20.24
C MET A 119 -6.11 -5.08 -21.13
N LYS A 120 -4.85 -5.45 -20.90
CA LYS A 120 -4.19 -6.51 -21.68
C LYS A 120 -4.72 -7.90 -21.28
N PHE A 121 -5.25 -8.65 -22.24
CA PHE A 121 -5.72 -10.02 -22.03
C PHE A 121 -5.23 -11.00 -23.11
N HIS A 122 -5.28 -12.29 -22.80
CA HIS A 122 -4.82 -13.36 -23.71
C HIS A 122 -5.81 -13.56 -24.87
N ASN A 123 -5.31 -13.80 -26.09
CA ASN A 123 -6.10 -13.91 -27.33
C ASN A 123 -6.91 -12.66 -27.73
N ALA A 124 -6.46 -11.47 -27.34
CA ALA A 124 -7.03 -10.22 -27.84
C ALA A 124 -6.86 -10.08 -29.37
N SER A 125 -7.86 -9.48 -30.03
CA SER A 125 -7.87 -9.28 -31.48
C SER A 125 -6.69 -8.41 -31.94
N PRO A 126 -6.18 -8.60 -33.16
CA PRO A 126 -5.06 -7.81 -33.68
C PRO A 126 -5.36 -6.30 -33.70
N GLU A 127 -6.61 -5.92 -33.98
CA GLU A 127 -7.04 -4.52 -33.97
C GLU A 127 -7.02 -3.92 -32.56
N TYR A 128 -7.49 -4.68 -31.56
CA TYR A 128 -7.47 -4.24 -30.17
C TYR A 128 -6.04 -3.99 -29.67
N LYS A 129 -5.12 -4.92 -29.96
CA LYS A 129 -3.69 -4.76 -29.62
C LYS A 129 -3.10 -3.50 -30.26
N ARG A 130 -3.43 -3.24 -31.53
CA ARG A 130 -2.97 -2.04 -32.24
C ARG A 130 -3.46 -0.75 -31.59
N VAL A 131 -4.72 -0.70 -31.13
CA VAL A 131 -5.25 0.46 -30.38
C VAL A 131 -4.51 0.65 -29.06
N LEU A 132 -4.26 -0.43 -28.31
CA LEU A 132 -3.49 -0.36 -27.07
C LEU A 132 -2.05 0.13 -27.31
N ASP A 133 -1.42 -0.29 -28.41
CA ASP A 133 -0.07 0.15 -28.77
C ASP A 133 -0.03 1.65 -29.14
N TYR A 134 -1.03 2.16 -29.88
CA TYR A 134 -1.16 3.59 -30.13
C TYR A 134 -1.37 4.39 -28.84
N LEU A 135 -2.19 3.89 -27.92
CA LEU A 135 -2.42 4.52 -26.62
C LEU A 135 -1.12 4.57 -25.80
N ASN A 136 -0.36 3.48 -25.77
CA ASN A 136 0.95 3.43 -25.09
C ASN A 136 1.96 4.41 -25.71
N MET A 137 1.97 4.55 -27.04
CA MET A 137 2.84 5.51 -27.73
C MET A 137 2.45 6.96 -27.40
N LEU A 138 1.15 7.27 -27.37
CA LEU A 138 0.63 8.57 -26.99
C LEU A 138 1.04 8.93 -25.56
N LEU A 139 0.80 8.00 -24.61
CA LEU A 139 1.16 8.17 -23.21
C LEU A 139 2.67 8.40 -23.02
N THR A 140 3.49 7.61 -23.72
CA THR A 140 4.96 7.78 -23.72
C THR A 140 5.36 9.16 -24.21
N THR A 141 4.72 9.66 -25.27
CA THR A 141 4.98 11.01 -25.81
C THR A 141 4.60 12.10 -24.82
N VAL A 142 3.46 11.97 -24.12
CA VAL A 142 3.04 12.92 -23.08
C VAL A 142 4.05 12.98 -21.94
N PHE A 143 4.51 11.84 -21.43
CA PHE A 143 5.53 11.79 -20.36
C PHE A 143 6.89 12.32 -20.84
N MET A 144 7.25 12.09 -22.10
CA MET A 144 8.46 12.68 -22.69
C MET A 144 8.37 14.21 -22.74
N LEU A 145 7.23 14.76 -23.15
CA LEU A 145 7.00 16.20 -23.15
C LEU A 145 7.02 16.78 -21.73
N GLU A 146 6.39 16.09 -20.76
CA GLU A 146 6.47 16.45 -19.34
C GLU A 146 7.91 16.53 -18.87
N PHE A 147 8.73 15.52 -19.18
CA PHE A 147 10.14 15.47 -18.84
C PHE A 147 10.89 16.68 -19.43
N ILE A 148 10.69 16.98 -20.71
CA ILE A 148 11.31 18.13 -21.37
C ILE A 148 10.90 19.46 -20.70
N PHE A 149 9.62 19.63 -20.38
CA PHE A 149 9.14 20.84 -19.71
C PHE A 149 9.71 21.00 -18.30
N LYS A 150 9.76 19.92 -17.51
CA LYS A 150 10.39 19.90 -16.18
C LYS A 150 11.88 20.22 -16.27
N LEU A 151 12.57 19.65 -17.26
CA LEU A 151 13.98 19.91 -17.49
C LEU A 151 14.25 21.38 -17.83
N ALA A 152 13.46 21.96 -18.73
CA ALA A 152 13.53 23.37 -19.08
C ALA A 152 13.20 24.30 -17.90
N ALA A 153 12.27 23.90 -17.03
CA ALA A 153 11.89 24.66 -15.83
C ALA A 153 13.00 24.67 -14.77
N PHE A 154 13.54 23.50 -14.41
CA PHE A 154 14.45 23.38 -13.28
C PHE A 154 15.93 23.55 -13.64
N ARG A 155 16.31 23.36 -14.91
CA ARG A 155 17.68 23.38 -15.47
C ARG A 155 18.64 22.44 -14.74
N PHE A 156 19.48 21.70 -15.46
CA PHE A 156 20.53 20.90 -14.82
C PHE A 156 21.44 21.81 -14.00
N LYS A 157 21.59 21.51 -12.72
CA LYS A 157 22.61 22.08 -11.84
C LYS A 157 23.48 20.97 -11.33
#